data_AF-A0A847VMH4-F1
#
_entry.id   AF-A0A847VMH4-F1
#
_cell.length_a   1.000
_cell.length_b   1.000
_cell.length_c   1.000
_cell.angle_alpha   90.00
_cell.angle_beta   90.00
_cell.angle_gamma   90.00
#
_symmetry.space_group_name_H-M   'P 1'
#
loop_
_entity.id
_entity.type
_entity.pdbx_description
1 polymer ?
#
loop_
_entity_poly.entity_id
_entity_poly.type
_entity_poly.pdbx_seq_one_letter_code
_entity_poly.pdbx_strand_id
1 'polypeptide(L)'
;MSRRPAGAGLVLWLGLAAIVVLADQVTKTLILGWFQDGEVRPVASFFNLVRVHNTGAAFSFLAGASGWQRWFFVALGVGASGFIVWMIRAHPQQRLFCFAVSMIMGGALGNVVDRLLHGYVVDFLQ
;
A
#
# COMPACT_ATOMS: atom_id res chain seq x y z
N MET A 1 12.61 -24.94 -24.93
CA MET A 1 12.33 -23.76 -24.07
C MET A 1 10.86 -23.40 -24.21
N SER A 2 10.02 -23.76 -23.23
CA SER A 2 8.57 -23.51 -23.29
C SER A 2 8.28 -22.02 -23.03
N ARG A 3 7.75 -21.31 -24.04
CA ARG A 3 7.24 -19.94 -23.88
C ARG A 3 5.96 -20.03 -23.04
N ARG A 4 6.04 -19.67 -21.75
CA ARG A 4 4.83 -19.46 -20.95
C ARG A 4 3.96 -18.40 -21.64
N PRO A 5 2.64 -18.61 -21.76
CA PRO A 5 1.76 -17.59 -22.33
C PRO A 5 1.89 -16.30 -21.51
N ALA A 6 1.99 -15.16 -22.20
CA ALA A 6 2.26 -13.85 -21.57
C ALA A 6 1.30 -13.52 -20.40
N GLY A 7 0.08 -14.05 -20.42
CA GLY A 7 -0.92 -13.89 -19.35
C GLY A 7 -0.59 -14.60 -18.04
N ALA A 8 0.10 -15.75 -18.07
CA ALA A 8 0.39 -16.52 -16.85
C ALA A 8 1.39 -15.81 -15.92
N GLY A 9 2.32 -15.03 -16.49
CA GLY A 9 3.25 -14.21 -15.71
C GLY A 9 2.55 -13.04 -15.03
N LEU A 10 1.67 -12.34 -15.76
CA LEU A 10 0.94 -11.20 -15.20
C LEU A 10 0.05 -11.62 -14.02
N VAL A 11 -0.71 -12.71 -14.15
CA VAL A 11 -1.58 -13.21 -13.08
C VAL A 11 -0.79 -13.52 -11.81
N LEU A 12 0.40 -14.12 -11.93
CA LEU A 12 1.27 -14.39 -10.78
C LEU A 12 1.65 -13.09 -10.05
N TRP A 13 2.05 -12.07 -10.79
CA TRP A 13 2.50 -10.79 -10.23
C TRP A 13 1.35 -9.97 -9.63
N LEU A 14 0.19 -9.98 -10.28
CA LEU A 14 -1.04 -9.40 -9.71
C LEU A 14 -1.48 -10.15 -8.44
N GLY A 15 -1.37 -11.48 -8.44
CA GLY A 15 -1.65 -12.31 -7.28
C GLY A 15 -0.72 -12.00 -6.10
N LEU A 16 0.58 -11.79 -6.37
CA LEU A 16 1.54 -11.35 -5.35
C LEU A 16 1.14 -9.99 -4.76
N ALA A 17 0.81 -9.00 -5.60
CA ALA A 17 0.36 -7.70 -5.12
C ALA A 17 -0.93 -7.81 -4.29
N ALA A 18 -1.87 -8.67 -4.69
CA ALA A 18 -3.09 -8.92 -3.94
C ALA A 18 -2.81 -9.54 -2.56
N ILE A 19 -1.84 -10.47 -2.45
CA ILE A 19 -1.41 -11.03 -1.16
C ILE A 19 -0.84 -9.94 -0.26
N VAL A 20 -0.03 -9.02 -0.81
CA VAL A 20 0.51 -7.89 -0.05
C VAL A 20 -0.61 -6.97 0.45
N VAL A 21 -1.60 -6.65 -0.40
CA VAL A 21 -2.78 -5.87 0.02
C VAL A 21 -3.54 -6.59 1.13
N LEU A 22 -3.78 -7.89 1.01
CA LEU A 22 -4.47 -8.67 2.04
C LEU A 22 -3.70 -8.67 3.36
N ALA A 23 -2.38 -8.88 3.33
CA ALA A 23 -1.54 -8.86 4.51
C ALA A 23 -1.54 -7.47 5.20
N ASP A 24 -1.47 -6.39 4.41
CA ASP A 24 -1.58 -5.01 4.90
C ASP A 24 -2.94 -4.77 5.59
N GLN A 25 -4.04 -5.11 4.92
CA GLN A 25 -5.39 -4.88 5.46
C GLN A 25 -5.68 -5.73 6.70
N VAL A 26 -5.22 -6.98 6.74
CA VAL A 26 -5.35 -7.83 7.93
C VAL A 26 -4.58 -7.24 9.11
N THR A 27 -3.32 -6.85 8.91
CA THR A 27 -2.51 -6.29 10.01
C THR A 27 -3.07 -4.97 10.53
N LYS A 28 -3.51 -4.07 9.65
CA LYS A 28 -4.19 -2.82 10.04
C LYS A 28 -5.49 -3.06 10.79
N THR A 29 -6.31 -4.01 10.33
CA THR A 29 -7.56 -4.37 11.01
C THR A 29 -7.30 -4.89 12.42
N LEU A 30 -6.24 -5.70 12.62
CA LEU A 30 -5.84 -6.17 13.94
C LEU A 30 -5.44 -4.99 14.85
N ILE A 31 -4.65 -4.03 14.35
CA ILE A 31 -4.27 -2.84 15.11
C ILE A 31 -5.50 -1.99 15.48
N LEU A 32 -6.42 -1.78 14.54
CA LEU A 32 -7.67 -1.06 14.81
C LEU A 32 -8.54 -1.71 15.89
N GLY A 33 -8.46 -3.05 16.03
CA GLY A 33 -9.20 -3.80 17.05
C GLY A 33 -8.48 -3.92 18.41
N TRP A 34 -7.15 -3.87 18.44
CA TRP A 34 -6.37 -4.13 19.65
C TRP A 34 -5.77 -2.88 20.32
N PHE A 35 -5.66 -1.77 19.60
CA PHE A 35 -5.06 -0.53 20.09
C PHE A 35 -6.10 0.59 20.11
N GLN A 36 -6.06 1.44 21.14
CA GLN A 36 -6.76 2.73 21.12
C GLN A 36 -6.05 3.72 20.19
N ASP A 37 -6.76 4.73 19.70
CA ASP A 37 -6.16 5.74 18.84
C ASP A 37 -5.07 6.52 19.60
N GLY A 38 -3.88 6.64 19.00
CA GLY A 38 -2.69 7.20 19.64
C GLY A 38 -2.00 6.30 20.66
N GLU A 39 -2.47 5.06 20.89
CA GLU A 39 -1.79 4.12 21.79
C GLU A 39 -0.41 3.73 21.25
N VAL A 40 0.58 3.68 22.16
CA VAL A 40 1.96 3.27 21.89
C VAL A 40 2.32 2.08 22.79
N ARG A 41 2.77 0.99 22.19
CA ARG A 41 3.26 -0.20 22.90
C ARG A 41 4.71 -0.50 22.49
N PRO A 42 5.68 -0.26 23.39
CA PRO A 42 7.08 -0.59 23.12
C PRO A 42 7.28 -2.10 22.93
N VAL A 43 8.05 -2.47 21.90
CA VAL A 43 8.42 -3.87 21.61
C VAL A 43 9.93 -4.08 21.75
N ALA A 44 10.73 -3.09 21.35
CA ALA A 44 12.17 -3.04 21.55
C ALA A 44 12.64 -1.60 21.81
N SER A 45 13.90 -1.41 22.19
CA SER A 45 14.46 -0.08 22.47
C SER A 45 14.43 0.89 21.27
N PHE A 46 14.29 0.36 20.05
CA PHE A 46 14.26 1.11 18.79
C PHE A 46 12.95 0.93 18.02
N PHE A 47 11.96 0.24 18.59
CA PHE A 47 10.75 -0.15 17.84
C PHE A 47 9.51 -0.25 18.73
N ASN A 48 8.43 0.36 18.29
CA ASN A 48 7.12 0.39 18.92
C ASN A 48 6.03 -0.04 17.94
N LEU A 49 5.00 -0.69 18.48
CA LEU A 49 3.72 -0.80 17.81
C LEU A 49 2.85 0.37 18.23
N VAL A 50 2.23 1.03 17.25
CA VAL A 50 1.38 2.20 17.49
C VAL A 50 0.07 2.10 16.74
N ARG A 51 -0.86 3.00 17.04
CA ARG A 51 -2.00 3.28 16.17
C ARG A 51 -2.03 4.77 15.85
N VAL A 52 -1.65 5.11 14.62
CA VAL A 52 -1.66 6.49 14.12
C VAL A 52 -2.52 6.59 12.86
N HIS A 53 -3.40 7.59 12.83
CA HIS A 53 -4.24 7.90 11.66
C HIS A 53 -3.57 8.96 10.79
N ASN A 54 -2.95 8.51 9.70
CA ASN A 54 -2.21 9.38 8.80
C ASN A 54 -3.10 9.94 7.68
N THR A 55 -3.51 11.19 7.85
CA THR A 55 -4.29 11.96 6.86
C THR A 55 -3.43 12.58 5.75
N GLY A 56 -2.11 12.37 5.76
CA GLY A 56 -1.16 13.05 4.89
C GLY A 56 -0.64 14.37 5.45
N ALA A 57 -0.56 14.49 6.79
CA ALA A 57 -0.14 15.70 7.49
C ALA A 57 1.26 16.21 7.08
N ALA A 58 2.12 15.37 6.51
CA ALA A 58 3.40 15.79 5.93
C ALA A 58 3.25 16.85 4.81
N PHE A 59 2.08 16.90 4.17
CA PHE A 59 1.73 17.90 3.15
C PHE A 59 0.79 19.00 3.69
N SER A 60 0.66 19.11 5.02
CA SER A 60 -0.24 20.06 5.66
C SER A 60 0.17 21.53 5.48
N PHE A 61 1.41 21.79 5.02
CA PHE A 61 1.85 23.13 4.60
C PHE A 61 1.04 23.67 3.40
N LEU A 62 0.29 22.81 2.70
CA LEU A 62 -0.66 23.15 1.63
C LEU A 62 -2.14 22.99 2.07
N ALA A 63 -2.43 22.86 3.36
CA ALA A 63 -3.76 22.51 3.89
C ALA A 63 -4.77 23.66 3.98
N GLY A 64 -4.60 24.76 3.23
CA GLY A 64 -5.59 25.83 3.16
C GLY A 64 -7.00 25.36 2.74
N ALA A 65 -7.07 24.17 2.11
CA ALA A 65 -8.29 23.38 2.00
C ALA A 65 -8.05 22.02 2.68
N SER A 66 -8.93 21.61 3.59
CA SER A 66 -8.88 20.29 4.21
C SER A 66 -9.42 19.22 3.25
N GLY A 67 -8.79 18.04 3.19
CA GLY A 67 -9.35 16.84 2.55
C GLY A 67 -8.97 16.59 1.09
N TRP A 68 -8.32 17.52 0.38
CA TRP A 68 -7.83 17.27 -0.99
C TRP A 68 -6.75 16.18 -1.03
N GLN A 69 -5.95 16.08 0.04
CA GLN A 69 -4.84 15.13 0.14
C GLN A 69 -5.33 13.69 -0.04
N ARG A 70 -6.50 13.37 0.52
CA ARG A 70 -7.14 12.05 0.38
C ARG A 70 -7.27 11.68 -1.09
N TRP A 71 -7.93 12.52 -1.87
CA TRP A 71 -8.20 12.26 -3.29
C TRP A 71 -6.95 12.30 -4.15
N PHE A 72 -6.01 13.21 -3.84
CA PHE A 72 -4.71 13.24 -4.51
C PHE A 72 -3.95 11.92 -4.34
N PHE A 73 -3.82 11.40 -3.12
CA PHE A 73 -3.12 10.14 -2.88
C PHE A 73 -3.87 8.92 -3.43
N VAL A 74 -5.20 8.94 -3.43
CA VAL A 74 -5.99 7.90 -4.12
C VAL A 74 -5.68 7.90 -5.61
N ALA A 75 -5.74 9.05 -6.27
CA ALA A 75 -5.45 9.18 -7.70
C ALA A 75 -4.01 8.76 -8.02
N LEU A 76 -3.04 9.19 -7.19
CA LEU A 76 -1.64 8.82 -7.35
C LEU A 76 -1.43 7.31 -7.20
N GLY A 77 -2.01 6.68 -6.18
CA GLY A 77 -1.88 5.24 -5.95
C GLY A 77 -2.51 4.40 -7.05
N VAL A 78 -3.71 4.77 -7.52
CA VAL A 78 -4.39 4.09 -8.64
C VAL A 78 -3.62 4.29 -9.94
N GLY A 79 -3.19 5.51 -10.25
CA GLY A 79 -2.41 5.83 -11.44
C GLY A 79 -1.07 5.11 -11.48
N ALA A 80 -0.33 5.12 -10.38
CA ALA A 80 0.93 4.38 -10.25
C ALA A 80 0.71 2.86 -10.41
N SER A 81 -0.36 2.31 -9.84
CA SER A 81 -0.71 0.89 -9.98
C SER A 81 -1.00 0.54 -11.45
N GLY A 82 -1.79 1.34 -12.16
CA GLY A 82 -2.03 1.15 -13.59
C GLY A 82 -0.75 1.19 -14.42
N PHE A 83 0.15 2.12 -14.12
CA PHE A 83 1.46 2.20 -14.76
C PHE A 83 2.33 0.96 -14.47
N ILE A 84 2.34 0.46 -13.24
CA ILE A 84 3.05 -0.75 -12.86
C ILE A 84 2.51 -1.97 -13.61
N VAL A 85 1.19 -2.12 -13.75
CA VAL A 85 0.58 -3.19 -14.56
C VAL A 85 1.10 -3.13 -16.00
N TRP A 86 1.18 -1.94 -16.58
CA TRP A 86 1.77 -1.76 -17.91
C TRP A 86 3.25 -2.15 -17.94
N MET A 87 4.06 -1.76 -16.94
CA MET A 87 5.48 -2.12 -16.86
C MET A 87 5.71 -3.64 -16.76
N ILE A 88 4.92 -4.34 -15.94
CA ILE A 88 4.98 -5.81 -15.79
C ILE A 88 4.68 -6.49 -17.13
N ARG A 89 3.69 -5.97 -17.87
CA ARG A 89 3.35 -6.48 -19.21
C ARG A 89 4.44 -6.23 -20.23
N ALA A 90 5.15 -5.10 -20.11
CA ALA A 90 6.23 -4.72 -21.03
C ALA A 90 7.53 -5.52 -20.77
N HIS A 91 7.80 -5.93 -19.53
CA HIS A 91 9.06 -6.58 -19.14
C HIS A 91 8.87 -7.95 -18.42
N PRO A 92 8.07 -8.89 -18.94
CA PRO A 92 7.66 -10.09 -18.22
C PRO A 92 8.80 -11.08 -17.91
N GLN A 93 9.93 -10.98 -18.60
CA GLN A 93 11.11 -11.83 -18.38
C GLN A 93 11.96 -11.34 -17.19
N GLN A 94 11.87 -10.07 -16.83
CA GLN A 94 12.65 -9.48 -15.74
C GLN A 94 11.98 -9.77 -14.40
N ARG A 95 12.18 -10.98 -13.87
CA ARG A 95 11.45 -11.47 -12.68
C ARG A 95 11.68 -10.64 -11.42
N LEU A 96 12.94 -10.24 -11.16
CA LEU A 96 13.26 -9.41 -10.00
C LEU A 96 12.60 -8.02 -10.09
N PHE A 97 12.59 -7.44 -11.29
CA PHE A 97 11.89 -6.20 -11.57
C PHE A 97 10.38 -6.35 -11.31
N CYS A 98 9.73 -7.37 -11.89
CA CYS A 98 8.31 -7.62 -11.71
C CYS A 98 7.94 -7.87 -10.24
N PHE A 99 8.78 -8.61 -9.51
CA PHE A 99 8.61 -8.83 -8.07
C PHE A 99 8.63 -7.49 -7.32
N ALA A 100 9.67 -6.67 -7.52
CA ALA A 100 9.83 -5.40 -6.82
C ALA A 100 8.64 -4.45 -7.07
N VAL A 101 8.24 -4.27 -8.33
CA VAL A 101 7.11 -3.38 -8.65
C VAL A 101 5.76 -3.93 -8.17
N SER A 102 5.59 -5.26 -8.08
CA SER A 102 4.38 -5.87 -7.51
C SER A 102 4.27 -5.61 -6.00
N MET A 103 5.39 -5.67 -5.27
CA MET A 103 5.43 -5.31 -3.85
C MET A 103 5.08 -3.83 -3.64
N ILE A 104 5.64 -2.93 -4.48
CA ILE A 104 5.33 -1.49 -4.45
C ILE A 104 3.84 -1.25 -4.73
N MET A 105 3.29 -1.89 -5.76
CA MET A 105 1.87 -1.79 -6.12
C MET A 105 0.97 -2.30 -4.99
N GLY A 106 1.32 -3.41 -4.35
CA GLY A 106 0.58 -3.93 -3.21
C GLY A 106 0.49 -2.94 -2.05
N GLY A 107 1.62 -2.34 -1.66
CA GLY A 107 1.64 -1.29 -0.62
C GLY A 107 0.89 -0.02 -1.02
N ALA A 108 1.02 0.42 -2.28
CA ALA A 108 0.28 1.57 -2.80
C ALA A 108 -1.23 1.34 -2.75
N LEU A 109 -1.70 0.17 -3.19
CA LEU A 109 -3.13 -0.17 -3.18
C LEU A 109 -3.69 -0.36 -1.77
N GLY A 110 -2.96 -0.96 -0.83
CA GLY A 110 -3.39 -1.04 0.57
C GLY A 110 -3.63 0.35 1.17
N ASN A 111 -2.73 1.29 0.88
CA ASN A 111 -2.87 2.69 1.27
C ASN A 111 -4.00 3.45 0.55
N VAL A 112 -4.39 3.03 -0.66
CA VAL A 112 -5.58 3.54 -1.35
C VAL A 112 -6.84 3.02 -0.67
N VAL A 113 -6.88 1.73 -0.30
CA VAL A 113 -8.02 1.11 0.38
C VAL A 113 -8.33 1.82 1.69
N ASP A 114 -7.33 2.05 2.55
CA ASP A 114 -7.54 2.79 3.81
C ASP A 114 -8.11 4.20 3.56
N ARG A 115 -7.56 4.93 2.58
CA ARG A 115 -8.05 6.27 2.24
C ARG A 115 -9.48 6.24 1.74
N LEU A 116 -9.90 5.20 1.03
CA LEU A 116 -11.28 5.06 0.58
C LEU A 116 -12.22 4.69 1.73
N LEU A 117 -11.81 3.79 2.63
CA LEU A 117 -12.64 3.29 3.72
C LEU A 117 -12.70 4.23 4.94
N HIS A 118 -11.55 4.75 5.35
CA HIS A 118 -11.38 5.49 6.61
C HIS A 118 -11.09 6.98 6.40
N GLY A 119 -10.59 7.36 5.22
CA GLY A 119 -10.16 8.75 4.94
C GLY A 119 -8.74 9.09 5.39
N TYR A 120 -8.05 8.15 6.03
CA TYR A 120 -6.64 8.20 6.45
C TYR A 120 -6.01 6.83 6.27
N VAL A 121 -4.69 6.73 6.41
CA VAL A 121 -3.95 5.45 6.46
C VAL A 121 -3.72 5.06 7.91
N VAL A 122 -3.83 3.77 8.23
CA VAL A 122 -3.49 3.24 9.56
C VAL A 122 -1.99 2.90 9.59
N ASP A 123 -1.21 3.70 10.30
CA ASP A 123 0.21 3.47 10.53
C ASP A 123 0.41 2.82 11.90
N PHE A 124 1.28 1.80 11.97
CA PHE A 124 1.42 0.98 13.19
C PHE A 124 2.83 0.50 13.53
N LEU A 125 3.83 0.82 12.71
CA LEU A 125 5.24 0.50 12.95
C LEU A 125 5.98 1.82 13.17
N GLN A 126 6.57 2.03 14.35
CA GLN A 126 7.30 3.25 14.71
C GLN A 126 8.69 2.94 15.27
#